data_AF-A0A2P9H5V6-F1
#
_entry.id   AF-A0A2P9H5V6-F1
#
_cell.length_a   1.000
_cell.length_b   1.000
_cell.length_c   1.000
_cell.angle_alpha   90.00
_cell.angle_beta   90.00
_cell.angle_gamma   90.00
#
_symmetry.space_group_name_H-M   'P 1'
#
loop_
_entity.id
_entity.type
_entity.pdbx_description
1 polymer ?
#
loop_
_entity_poly.entity_id
_entity_poly.type
_entity_poly.pdbx_seq_one_letter_code
_entity_poly.pdbx_strand_id
1 'polypeptide(L)'
;MRVHGIGAPRPGVASAGLRPTVDRSGRWLLEVHLFDFADEVYGHLVRVEFLQKLRDEEKFDSIEELTAAIRCDSQRAREIFGESRPRAPN
;
A
#
# COMPACT_ATOMS: atom_id res chain seq x y z
N MET A 1 -4.55 -0.42 -4.58
CA MET A 1 -5.08 0.96 -4.45
C MET A 1 -4.32 1.91 -5.36
N ARG A 2 -4.84 3.11 -5.63
CA ARG A 2 -4.15 4.13 -6.45
C ARG A 2 -4.00 5.44 -5.67
N VAL A 3 -2.87 6.13 -5.83
CA VAL A 3 -2.59 7.42 -5.19
C VAL A 3 -2.43 8.53 -6.21
N HIS A 4 -3.00 9.68 -5.89
CA HIS A 4 -3.01 10.89 -6.72
C HIS A 4 -2.43 12.07 -5.94
N GLY A 5 -1.97 13.12 -6.65
CA GLY A 5 -1.45 14.37 -6.04
C GLY A 5 0.07 14.49 -5.97
N ILE A 6 0.80 13.49 -6.50
CA ILE A 6 2.27 13.40 -6.51
C ILE A 6 2.79 13.03 -7.92
N GLY A 7 2.20 13.68 -8.93
CA GLY A 7 2.44 13.38 -10.36
C GLY A 7 1.40 12.44 -10.96
N ALA A 8 1.84 11.58 -11.88
CA ALA A 8 0.96 10.58 -12.50
C ALA A 8 0.39 9.63 -11.44
N PRO A 9 -0.87 9.17 -11.56
CA PRO A 9 -1.46 8.28 -10.57
C PRO A 9 -0.64 6.99 -10.39
N ARG A 10 -0.31 6.65 -9.16
CA ARG A 10 0.60 5.53 -8.86
C ARG A 10 -0.13 4.36 -8.19
N PRO A 11 0.15 3.11 -8.59
CA PRO A 11 -0.36 1.93 -7.91
C PRO A 11 0.39 1.68 -6.60
N GLY A 12 -0.26 0.94 -5.69
CA GLY A 12 0.34 0.51 -4.44
C GLY A 12 -0.57 -0.35 -3.59
N VAL A 13 -0.06 -0.67 -2.40
CA VAL A 13 -0.79 -1.34 -1.31
C VAL A 13 -0.94 -0.42 -0.11
N ALA A 14 -2.06 -0.56 0.61
CA ALA A 14 -2.29 0.16 1.83
C ALA A 14 -2.66 -0.80 2.95
N SER A 15 -2.14 -0.50 4.14
CA SER A 15 -2.57 -1.09 5.40
C SER A 15 -3.46 -0.07 6.10
N ALA A 16 -4.71 -0.45 6.38
CA ALA A 16 -5.68 0.40 7.07
C ALA A 16 -6.11 -0.32 8.36
N GLY A 17 -5.62 0.18 9.49
CA GLY A 17 -5.68 -0.55 10.75
C GLY A 17 -5.89 0.34 11.96
N LEU A 18 -6.35 -0.26 13.05
CA LEU A 18 -6.40 0.42 14.35
C LEU A 18 -5.07 0.20 15.06
N ARG A 19 -4.56 1.23 15.76
CA ARG A 19 -3.40 1.09 16.66
C ARG A 19 -3.84 1.03 18.12
N PRO A 20 -4.39 -0.08 18.63
CA PRO A 20 -4.86 -0.16 20.02
C PRO A 20 -3.71 -0.11 21.04
N THR A 21 -2.50 -0.52 20.66
CA THR A 21 -1.35 -0.68 21.56
C THR A 21 -0.44 0.56 21.66
N VAL A 22 -0.45 1.46 20.68
CA VAL A 22 0.43 2.65 20.65
C VAL A 22 -0.33 3.91 21.08
N ASP A 23 -1.65 3.92 20.92
CA ASP A 23 -2.49 5.10 21.09
C ASP A 23 -3.89 4.66 21.57
N ARG A 24 -4.27 5.03 22.81
CA ARG A 24 -5.61 4.71 23.36
C ARG A 24 -6.76 5.47 22.70
N SER A 25 -6.50 6.35 21.75
CA SER A 25 -7.54 7.14 21.07
C SER A 25 -8.39 6.34 20.08
N GLY A 26 -7.98 5.11 19.73
CA GLY A 26 -8.71 4.29 18.76
C GLY A 26 -8.71 4.87 17.35
N ARG A 27 -7.70 5.68 17.00
CA ARG A 27 -7.56 6.26 15.66
C ARG A 27 -7.17 5.20 14.65
N TRP A 28 -7.82 5.28 13.49
CA TRP A 28 -7.43 4.57 12.29
C TRP A 28 -6.11 5.14 11.76
N LEU A 29 -5.19 4.25 11.41
CA LEU A 29 -4.00 4.59 10.66
C LEU A 29 -4.11 3.99 9.26
N LEU A 30 -3.82 4.83 8.27
CA LEU A 30 -3.66 4.42 6.88
C LEU A 30 -2.19 4.57 6.50
N GLU A 31 -1.52 3.45 6.26
CA GLU A 31 -0.16 3.38 5.76
C GLU A 31 -0.19 2.95 4.30
N VAL A 32 0.60 3.62 3.47
CA VAL A 32 0.59 3.47 2.01
C VAL A 32 2.01 3.15 1.55
N HIS A 33 2.15 2.08 0.78
CA HIS A 33 3.36 1.74 0.06
C HIS A 33 3.10 1.87 -1.46
N LEU A 34 3.78 2.83 -2.08
CA LEU A 34 3.71 3.10 -3.52
C LEU A 34 4.71 2.21 -4.27
N PHE A 35 4.29 1.67 -5.40
CA PHE A 35 5.19 0.91 -6.26
C PHE A 35 6.04 1.83 -7.13
N ASP A 36 7.30 1.43 -7.33
CA ASP A 36 8.25 2.04 -8.25
C ASP A 36 8.35 3.58 -8.07
N PHE A 37 8.37 4.00 -6.79
CA PHE A 37 8.45 5.38 -6.34
C PHE A 37 9.57 5.56 -5.31
N ALA A 38 10.39 6.59 -5.50
CA ALA A 38 11.57 6.85 -4.67
C ALA A 38 11.67 8.30 -4.17
N ASP A 39 10.74 9.17 -4.55
CA ASP A 39 10.81 10.59 -4.18
C ASP A 39 10.20 10.84 -2.80
N GLU A 40 10.72 11.82 -2.08
CA GLU A 40 10.13 12.30 -0.83
C GLU A 40 8.95 13.23 -1.12
N VAL A 41 7.81 12.98 -0.46
CA VAL A 41 6.56 13.74 -0.67
C VAL A 41 5.96 14.24 0.64
N TYR A 42 6.78 14.41 1.67
CA TYR A 42 6.34 15.02 2.92
C TYR A 42 5.70 16.40 2.67
N GLY A 43 4.62 16.70 3.39
CA GLY A 43 3.86 17.95 3.22
C GLY A 43 2.92 17.99 2.01
N HIS A 44 2.92 16.98 1.13
CA HIS A 44 2.02 16.95 -0.02
C HIS A 44 0.64 16.42 0.36
N LEU A 45 -0.39 17.06 -0.18
CA LEU A 45 -1.76 16.54 -0.09
C LEU A 45 -1.93 15.44 -1.14
N VAL A 46 -2.24 14.23 -0.67
CA VAL A 46 -2.50 13.07 -1.54
C VAL A 46 -3.94 12.60 -1.40
N ARG A 47 -4.45 12.01 -2.48
CA ARG A 47 -5.74 11.29 -2.46
C ARG A 47 -5.48 9.81 -2.67
N VAL A 48 -5.98 9.00 -1.75
CA VAL A 48 -5.93 7.53 -1.83
C VAL A 48 -7.27 7.00 -2.34
N GLU A 49 -7.22 6.18 -3.37
CA GLU A 49 -8.36 5.50 -3.98
C GLU A 49 -8.23 3.99 -3.75
N PHE A 50 -9.08 3.44 -2.89
CA PHE A 50 -9.15 2.00 -2.66
C PHE A 50 -9.85 1.32 -3.84
N LEU A 51 -9.20 0.30 -4.41
CA LEU A 51 -9.73 -0.45 -5.55
C LEU A 51 -10.24 -1.83 -5.14
N GLN A 52 -9.48 -2.52 -4.29
CA GLN A 52 -9.80 -3.87 -3.84
C GLN A 52 -9.14 -4.13 -2.49
N LYS A 53 -9.88 -4.79 -1.60
CA LYS A 53 -9.37 -5.32 -0.33
C LYS A 53 -8.67 -6.66 -0.60
N LEU A 54 -7.43 -6.80 -0.14
CA LEU A 54 -6.63 -8.02 -0.35
C LEU A 54 -6.87 -9.08 0.73
N ARG A 55 -6.90 -8.64 2.00
CA ARG A 55 -7.12 -9.48 3.19
C ARG A 55 -7.57 -8.63 4.39
N ASP A 56 -7.99 -9.31 5.45
CA ASP A 56 -8.19 -8.72 6.77
C ASP A 56 -6.87 -8.52 7.51
N GLU A 57 -6.90 -7.76 8.62
CA GLU A 57 -5.74 -7.64 9.50
C GLU A 57 -5.40 -8.99 10.13
N GLU A 58 -4.13 -9.36 10.09
CA GLU A 58 -3.61 -10.60 10.64
C GLU A 58 -2.46 -10.29 11.58
N LYS A 59 -2.37 -11.08 12.66
CA LYS A 59 -1.21 -11.06 13.55
C LYS A 59 -0.18 -12.04 13.00
N PHE A 60 1.07 -11.63 13.00
CA PHE A 60 2.19 -12.47 12.62
C PHE A 60 3.06 -12.71 13.84
N ASP A 61 3.53 -13.94 13.99
CA ASP A 61 4.33 -14.33 15.16
C ASP A 61 5.83 -14.05 14.91
N SER A 62 6.21 -13.68 13.67
CA SER A 62 7.57 -13.33 13.29
C SER A 62 7.65 -12.22 12.22
N ILE A 63 8.83 -11.60 12.12
CA ILE A 63 9.12 -10.59 11.09
C ILE A 63 9.15 -11.25 9.70
N GLU A 64 9.62 -12.49 9.63
CA GLU A 64 9.70 -13.29 8.41
C GLU A 64 8.30 -13.54 7.82
N GLU A 65 7.33 -13.93 8.66
CA GLU A 65 5.93 -14.11 8.25
C GLU A 65 5.30 -12.81 7.78
N LEU A 66 5.47 -11.73 8.54
CA LEU A 66 4.97 -10.40 8.15
C LEU A 66 5.56 -9.97 6.80
N THR A 67 6.86 -10.18 6.61
CA THR A 67 7.55 -9.83 5.36
C THR A 67 7.02 -10.66 4.19
N ALA A 68 6.80 -11.96 4.39
CA ALA A 68 6.23 -12.84 3.37
C ALA A 68 4.80 -12.41 2.99
N ALA A 69 3.97 -12.06 3.96
CA ALA A 69 2.61 -11.57 3.73
C ALA A 69 2.62 -10.25 2.93
N ILE A 70 3.45 -9.27 3.32
CA ILE A 70 3.59 -8.00 2.59
C ILE A 70 4.03 -8.22 1.13
N ARG A 71 4.96 -9.15 0.89
CA ARG A 71 5.40 -9.52 -0.47
C ARG A 71 4.25 -10.11 -1.29
N CYS A 72 3.49 -11.03 -0.71
CA CYS A 72 2.33 -11.65 -1.34
C CYS A 72 1.24 -10.60 -1.68
N ASP A 73 0.93 -9.72 -0.72
CA ASP A 73 -0.03 -8.62 -0.90
C ASP A 73 0.42 -7.68 -2.04
N SER A 74 1.71 -7.35 -2.08
CA SER A 74 2.28 -6.49 -3.10
C SER A 74 2.19 -7.12 -4.48
N GLN A 75 2.51 -8.42 -4.61
CA GLN A 75 2.40 -9.15 -5.86
C GLN A 75 0.94 -9.20 -6.34
N ARG A 76 0.00 -9.56 -5.46
CA ARG A 76 -1.43 -9.61 -5.79
C ARG A 76 -1.98 -8.24 -6.22
N ALA A 77 -1.52 -7.17 -5.58
CA ALA A 77 -1.88 -5.81 -5.99
C ALA A 77 -1.35 -5.48 -7.39
N ARG A 78 -0.11 -5.85 -7.72
CA ARG A 78 0.46 -5.64 -9.07
C ARG A 78 -0.33 -6.42 -10.13
N GLU A 79 -0.76 -7.65 -9.82
CA GLU A 79 -1.62 -8.47 -10.70
C GLU A 79 -2.97 -7.79 -10.98
N ILE A 80 -3.61 -7.18 -9.97
CA ILE A 80 -4.86 -6.42 -10.14
C ILE A 80 -4.69 -5.23 -11.10
N PHE A 81 -3.51 -4.60 -11.12
CA PHE A 81 -3.20 -3.52 -12.05
C PHE A 81 -2.81 -4.00 -13.44
N GLY A 82 -2.71 -5.31 -13.67
CA GLY A 82 -2.31 -5.86 -14.96
C GLY A 82 -0.85 -5.60 -15.27
N GLU A 83 0.03 -5.49 -14.26
CA GLU A 83 1.49 -5.40 -14.45
C GLU A 83 2.08 -6.76 -14.88
N SER A 84 1.61 -7.27 -16.01
CA SER A 84 2.24 -8.31 -16.82
C SER A 84 2.66 -7.76 -18.19
N ARG A 85 2.96 -6.46 -18.28
CA ARG A 85 3.62 -5.91 -19.47
C ARG A 85 4.58 -4.75 -19.16
N PRO A 86 5.89 -4.86 -19.48
CA PRO A 86 6.73 -3.68 -19.58
C PRO A 86 6.15 -2.81 -20.70
N ARG A 87 5.74 -1.59 -20.36
CA ARG A 87 5.31 -0.62 -21.35
C ARG A 87 6.56 -0.20 -22.12
N ALA A 88 6.73 -0.73 -23.33
CA ALA A 88 7.82 -0.36 -24.22
C ALA A 88 7.81 1.16 -24.47
N PRO A 89 8.98 1.83 -24.48
CA PRO A 89 9.06 3.24 -24.85
C PRO A 89 8.71 3.42 -26.34
N ASN A 90 8.06 4.55 -26.62
CA ASN A 90 7.64 5.02 -27.94
C ASN A 90 8.82 5.62 -28.72
#